data_AF-W1V2Y5-F1
#
_entry.id   AF-W1V2Y5-F1
#
_cell.length_a   1.000
_cell.length_b   1.000
_cell.length_c   1.000
_cell.angle_alpha   90.00
_cell.angle_beta   90.00
_cell.angle_gamma   90.00
#
_symmetry.space_group_name_H-M   'P 1'
#
loop_
_entity.id
_entity.type
_entity.pdbx_description
1 polymer ?
#
loop_
_entity_poly.entity_id
_entity_poly.type
_entity_poly.pdbx_seq_one_letter_code
_entity_poly.pdbx_strand_id
1 'polypeptide(L)'
;NASIIMQLLQSVVPQFEAWSKDGEDGRKKIAKVTRYGTVVLGFVQAAGMAFALRANNALVNNDFLSVFVVAIILTAGTCLLMWIGEQITAYGIGNGISLIIFAGIVARLPDGLETIYQYIQNGTINMFQAFLFAV
;
A
#
# COMPACT_ATOMS: atom_id res chain seq x y z
N ASN A 1 -0.89 4.07 -4.08
CA ASN A 1 -1.43 4.15 -5.45
C ASN A 1 -2.37 5.32 -5.69
N ALA A 2 -3.17 5.76 -4.71
CA ALA A 2 -4.05 6.93 -4.79
C ALA A 2 -3.40 8.23 -5.32
N SER A 3 -2.24 8.59 -4.78
CA SER A 3 -1.52 9.81 -5.14
C SER A 3 -0.97 9.76 -6.56
N ILE A 4 -0.46 8.60 -6.99
CA ILE A 4 0.02 8.35 -8.36
C ILE A 4 -1.16 8.33 -9.34
N ILE A 5 -2.27 7.68 -8.97
CA ILE A 5 -3.50 7.65 -9.75
C ILE A 5 -4.08 9.06 -9.90
N MET A 6 -4.04 9.89 -8.86
CA MET A 6 -4.52 11.27 -8.93
C MET A 6 -3.59 12.19 -9.72
N GLN A 7 -2.27 11.98 -9.64
CA GLN A 7 -1.30 12.67 -10.50
C GLN A 7 -1.52 12.33 -11.99
N LEU A 8 -1.85 11.08 -12.30
CA LEU A 8 -2.24 10.66 -13.65
C LEU A 8 -3.63 11.14 -14.06
N LEU A 9 -4.60 11.18 -13.14
CA LEU A 9 -5.96 11.69 -13.42
C LEU A 9 -5.99 13.20 -13.62
N GLN A 10 -5.11 13.95 -12.96
CA GLN A 10 -4.97 15.40 -13.16
C GLN A 10 -4.49 15.75 -14.58
N SER A 11 -3.68 14.89 -15.21
CA SER A 11 -3.23 15.10 -16.60
C SER A 11 -4.24 14.63 -17.65
N VAL A 12 -5.17 13.74 -17.28
CA VAL A 12 -6.15 13.14 -18.21
C VAL A 12 -7.52 13.83 -18.15
N VAL A 13 -7.90 14.38 -17.00
CA VAL A 13 -9.22 14.99 -16.78
C VAL A 13 -9.08 16.49 -16.46
N PRO A 14 -9.47 17.40 -17.39
CA PRO A 14 -9.21 18.84 -17.27
C PRO A 14 -9.93 19.52 -16.10
N GLN A 15 -11.01 18.92 -15.57
CA GLN A 15 -11.68 19.42 -14.35
C GLN A 15 -10.79 19.32 -13.10
N PHE A 16 -9.95 18.29 -12.99
CA PHE A 16 -9.01 18.17 -11.87
C PHE A 16 -7.80 19.08 -12.03
N GLU A 17 -7.41 19.41 -13.27
CA GLU A 17 -6.40 20.43 -13.54
C GLU A 17 -6.90 21.83 -13.18
N ALA A 18 -8.17 22.14 -13.52
CA ALA A 18 -8.82 23.39 -13.13
C ALA A 18 -8.90 23.54 -11.60
N TRP A 19 -9.30 22.48 -10.88
CA TRP A 19 -9.27 22.50 -9.40
C TRP A 19 -7.86 22.54 -8.82
N SER A 20 -6.83 22.09 -9.55
CA SER A 20 -5.44 22.27 -9.10
C SER A 20 -5.00 23.74 -9.19
N LYS A 21 -5.57 24.48 -10.16
CA LYS A 21 -5.31 25.92 -10.39
C LYS A 21 -6.13 26.86 -9.48
N ASP A 22 -7.21 26.38 -8.87
CA ASP A 22 -8.07 27.11 -7.91
C ASP A 22 -7.46 27.31 -6.51
N GLY A 23 -6.19 26.96 -6.29
CA GLY A 23 -5.51 27.19 -5.00
C GLY A 23 -5.88 26.19 -3.89
N GLU A 24 -6.02 26.67 -2.64
CA GLU A 24 -6.20 25.80 -1.46
C GLU A 24 -7.54 25.04 -1.43
N ASP A 25 -8.63 25.66 -1.87
CA ASP A 25 -9.96 25.02 -1.87
C ASP A 25 -10.07 23.91 -2.91
N GLY A 26 -9.42 24.11 -4.07
CA GLY A 26 -9.33 23.10 -5.10
C GLY A 26 -8.48 21.90 -4.69
N ARG A 27 -7.36 22.12 -3.99
CA ARG A 27 -6.56 21.04 -3.38
C ARG A 27 -7.37 20.20 -2.37
N LYS A 28 -8.21 20.83 -1.54
CA LYS A 28 -9.10 20.11 -0.61
C LYS A 28 -10.14 19.26 -1.33
N LYS A 29 -10.71 19.75 -2.44
CA LYS A 29 -11.67 18.97 -3.26
C LYS A 29 -11.01 17.74 -3.90
N ILE A 30 -9.81 17.92 -4.47
CA ILE A 30 -9.04 16.82 -5.06
C ILE A 30 -8.71 15.76 -4.02
N ALA A 31 -8.29 16.16 -2.81
CA ALA A 31 -8.01 15.22 -1.73
C ALA A 31 -9.25 14.37 -1.35
N LYS A 32 -10.44 14.99 -1.26
CA LYS A 32 -11.69 14.27 -0.98
C LYS A 32 -12.03 13.25 -2.05
N VAL A 33 -11.95 13.62 -3.33
CA VAL A 33 -12.25 12.72 -4.45
C VAL A 33 -11.25 11.56 -4.50
N THR A 34 -9.97 11.87 -4.31
CA THR A 34 -8.90 10.87 -4.24
C THR A 34 -9.17 9.86 -3.13
N ARG A 35 -9.60 10.32 -1.95
CA ARG A 35 -9.93 9.47 -0.82
C ARG A 35 -11.05 8.49 -1.16
N TYR A 36 -12.19 8.98 -1.67
CA TYR A 36 -13.31 8.12 -2.04
C TYR A 36 -12.95 7.14 -3.16
N GLY A 37 -12.25 7.60 -4.19
CA GLY A 37 -11.78 6.73 -5.27
C GLY A 37 -10.85 5.62 -4.76
N THR A 38 -9.96 5.94 -3.82
CA THR A 38 -9.03 4.96 -3.26
C THR A 38 -9.72 3.91 -2.41
N VAL A 39 -10.74 4.28 -1.63
CA VAL A 39 -11.51 3.32 -0.84
C VAL A 39 -12.23 2.32 -1.74
N VAL A 40 -12.88 2.80 -2.82
CA VAL A 40 -13.58 1.93 -3.78
C VAL A 40 -12.61 1.00 -4.50
N LEU A 41 -11.50 1.55 -5.01
CA LEU A 41 -10.46 0.74 -5.67
C LEU A 41 -9.81 -0.26 -4.71
N GLY A 42 -9.56 0.15 -3.46
CA GLY A 42 -9.00 -0.70 -2.42
C GLY A 42 -9.94 -1.85 -2.05
N PHE A 43 -11.25 -1.61 -2.02
CA PHE A 43 -12.25 -2.67 -1.81
C PHE A 43 -12.27 -3.68 -2.96
N VAL A 44 -12.26 -3.22 -4.21
CA VAL A 44 -12.19 -4.10 -5.38
C VAL A 44 -10.90 -4.95 -5.36
N GLN A 45 -9.77 -4.33 -5.02
CA GLN A 45 -8.49 -5.02 -4.89
C GLN A 45 -8.50 -6.04 -3.74
N ALA A 46 -9.04 -5.67 -2.57
CA ALA A 46 -9.16 -6.55 -1.42
C ALA A 46 -10.07 -7.74 -1.71
N ALA A 47 -11.19 -7.53 -2.42
CA ALA A 47 -12.06 -8.60 -2.88
C ALA A 47 -11.32 -9.55 -3.83
N GLY A 48 -10.64 -9.02 -4.85
CA GLY A 48 -9.83 -9.82 -5.78
C GLY A 48 -8.74 -10.64 -5.07
N MET A 49 -8.09 -10.06 -4.06
CA MET A 49 -7.07 -10.73 -3.27
C MET A 49 -7.67 -11.83 -2.36
N ALA A 50 -8.84 -11.60 -1.77
CA ALA A 50 -9.56 -12.61 -1.01
C ALA A 50 -9.97 -13.82 -1.90
N PHE A 51 -10.40 -13.57 -3.14
CA PHE A 51 -10.65 -14.64 -4.12
C PHE A 51 -9.37 -15.38 -4.52
N ALA A 52 -8.26 -14.67 -4.70
CA ALA A 52 -6.97 -15.30 -4.99
C ALA A 52 -6.49 -16.20 -3.83
N LEU A 53 -6.62 -15.74 -2.58
CA LEU A 53 -6.29 -16.54 -1.39
C LEU A 53 -7.14 -17.81 -1.30
N ARG A 54 -8.42 -17.71 -1.67
CA ARG A 54 -9.32 -18.85 -1.78
C ARG A 54 -8.84 -19.86 -2.83
N ALA A 55 -8.50 -19.38 -4.03
CA ALA A 55 -8.04 -20.22 -5.13
C ALA A 55 -6.73 -20.97 -4.82
N ASN A 56 -5.88 -20.39 -3.97
CA ASN A 56 -4.60 -20.98 -3.54
C ASN A 56 -4.72 -21.92 -2.31
N ASN A 57 -5.95 -22.25 -1.85
CA ASN A 57 -6.18 -23.03 -0.63
C ASN A 57 -5.45 -22.48 0.61
N ALA A 58 -5.17 -21.18 0.65
CA ALA A 58 -4.48 -20.53 1.78
C ALA A 58 -5.43 -20.18 2.94
N LEU A 59 -6.71 -20.56 2.85
CA LEU A 59 -7.72 -20.33 3.87
C LEU A 59 -7.92 -21.59 4.70
N VAL A 60 -7.87 -21.44 6.03
CA VAL A 60 -8.11 -22.54 7.00
C VAL A 60 -9.48 -23.19 6.77
N ASN A 61 -10.50 -22.37 6.47
CA ASN A 61 -11.83 -22.82 6.05
C ASN A 61 -12.20 -22.14 4.72
N ASN A 62 -12.34 -22.94 3.65
CA ASN A 62 -12.64 -22.48 2.29
C ASN A 62 -14.14 -22.13 2.07
N ASP A 63 -14.80 -21.66 3.13
CA ASP A 63 -16.20 -21.23 3.07
C ASP A 63 -16.33 -19.82 2.49
N PHE A 64 -17.47 -19.54 1.86
CA PHE A 64 -17.75 -18.23 1.25
C PHE A 64 -17.77 -17.11 2.31
N LEU A 65 -18.19 -17.45 3.52
CA LEU A 65 -18.23 -16.53 4.67
C LEU A 65 -16.82 -16.12 5.12
N SER A 66 -15.87 -17.07 5.14
CA SER A 66 -14.45 -16.77 5.45
C SER A 66 -13.83 -15.79 4.47
N VAL A 67 -14.09 -15.97 3.17
CA VAL A 67 -13.57 -15.08 2.11
C VAL A 67 -14.12 -13.67 2.27
N PHE A 68 -15.42 -13.55 2.59
CA PHE A 68 -16.07 -12.27 2.82
C PHE A 68 -15.50 -11.56 4.05
N VAL A 69 -15.28 -12.29 5.14
CA VAL A 69 -14.64 -11.77 6.36
C VAL A 69 -13.22 -11.29 6.07
N VAL A 70 -12.42 -12.05 5.33
CA VAL A 70 -11.05 -11.64 4.94
C VAL A 70 -11.09 -10.37 4.08
N ALA A 71 -12.00 -10.29 3.10
CA ALA A 71 -12.15 -9.09 2.27
C ALA A 71 -12.52 -7.85 3.11
N ILE A 72 -13.43 -7.99 4.08
CA ILE A 72 -13.79 -6.90 4.99
C ILE A 72 -12.60 -6.49 5.87
N ILE A 73 -11.90 -7.45 6.47
CA ILE A 73 -10.74 -7.16 7.34
C ILE A 73 -9.63 -6.46 6.56
N LEU A 74 -9.31 -6.94 5.35
CA LEU A 74 -8.33 -6.31 4.47
C LEU A 74 -8.75 -4.89 4.09
N THR A 75 -10.03 -4.68 3.78
CA THR A 75 -10.57 -3.35 3.46
C THR A 75 -10.51 -2.43 4.68
N ALA A 76 -10.91 -2.91 5.86
CA ALA A 76 -10.88 -2.16 7.11
C ALA A 76 -9.45 -1.77 7.52
N GLY A 77 -8.49 -2.70 7.43
CA GLY A 77 -7.08 -2.43 7.68
C GLY A 77 -6.51 -1.40 6.70
N THR A 78 -6.87 -1.49 5.42
CA THR A 78 -6.46 -0.50 4.40
C THR A 78 -7.04 0.89 4.69
N CYS A 79 -8.31 0.97 5.11
CA CYS A 79 -8.96 2.23 5.49
C CYS A 79 -8.31 2.84 6.75
N LEU A 80 -7.95 2.01 7.72
CA LEU A 80 -7.26 2.43 8.93
C LEU A 80 -5.88 3.00 8.62
N LEU A 81 -5.08 2.32 7.79
CA LEU A 81 -3.77 2.82 7.36
C LEU A 81 -3.88 4.11 6.57
N MET A 82 -4.90 4.24 5.70
CA MET A 82 -5.17 5.48 4.98
C MET A 82 -5.46 6.62 5.95
N TRP A 83 -6.32 6.40 6.95
CA TRP A 83 -6.64 7.39 7.97
C TRP A 83 -5.40 7.81 8.77
N ILE A 84 -4.55 6.86 9.19
CA ILE A 84 -3.27 7.17 9.85
C ILE A 84 -2.37 8.01 8.94
N GLY A 85 -2.26 7.66 7.66
CA GLY A 85 -1.48 8.42 6.69
C GLY A 85 -1.97 9.86 6.53
N GLU A 86 -3.28 10.08 6.58
CA GLU A 86 -3.86 11.43 6.59
C GLU A 86 -3.52 12.21 7.86
N GLN A 87 -3.58 11.57 9.04
CA GLN A 87 -3.18 12.20 10.31
C GLN A 87 -1.71 12.61 10.29
N ILE A 88 -0.83 11.75 9.77
CA ILE A 88 0.61 12.07 9.61
C ILE A 88 0.79 13.23 8.62
N THR A 89 -0.01 13.31 7.57
CA THR A 89 0.07 14.42 6.61
C THR A 89 -0.41 15.75 7.21
N ALA A 90 -1.43 15.72 8.07
CA ALA A 90 -2.00 16.92 8.68
C ALA A 90 -1.15 17.49 9.82
N TYR A 91 -0.53 16.63 10.64
CA TYR A 91 0.20 17.03 11.85
C TYR A 91 1.71 16.75 11.79
N GLY A 92 2.17 16.00 10.81
CA GLY A 92 3.55 15.58 10.66
C GLY A 92 4.28 16.27 9.51
N ILE A 93 5.37 15.65 9.06
CA ILE A 93 6.25 16.20 8.02
C ILE A 93 6.04 15.41 6.72
N GLY A 94 5.70 16.11 5.63
CA GLY A 94 5.60 15.53 4.30
C GLY A 94 4.29 14.77 4.05
N ASN A 95 4.34 13.75 3.18
CA ASN A 95 3.17 12.94 2.83
C ASN A 95 3.14 11.66 3.67
N GLY A 96 2.16 11.55 4.56
CA GLY A 96 2.05 10.43 5.50
C GLY A 96 1.82 9.08 4.82
N ILE A 97 1.16 9.03 3.65
CA ILE A 97 1.02 7.77 2.89
C ILE A 97 2.38 7.30 2.38
N SER A 98 3.23 8.22 1.91
CA SER A 98 4.60 7.88 1.48
C SER A 98 5.46 7.41 2.64
N LEU A 99 5.34 8.04 3.81
CA LEU A 99 6.04 7.62 5.03
C LEU A 99 5.63 6.21 5.49
N ILE A 100 4.35 5.86 5.39
CA ILE A 100 3.88 4.50 5.72
C ILE A 100 4.51 3.46 4.79
N ILE A 101 4.56 3.74 3.48
CA ILE A 101 5.20 2.84 2.51
C ILE A 101 6.70 2.71 2.81
N PHE A 102 7.37 3.84 3.08
CA PHE A 102 8.80 3.86 3.42
C PHE A 102 9.08 3.05 4.69
N ALA A 103 8.33 3.28 5.77
CA ALA A 103 8.45 2.53 7.01
C ALA A 103 8.23 1.03 6.79
N GLY A 104 7.26 0.66 5.95
CA GLY A 104 7.00 -0.74 5.59
C GLY A 104 8.15 -1.41 4.84
N ILE A 105 8.86 -0.69 3.97
CA ILE A 105 10.05 -1.20 3.29
C ILE A 105 11.22 -1.34 4.27
N VAL A 106 11.49 -0.29 5.05
CA VAL A 106 12.59 -0.26 6.01
C VAL A 106 12.42 -1.33 7.10
N ALA A 107 11.18 -1.56 7.55
CA ALA A 107 10.87 -2.59 8.54
C ALA A 107 11.21 -4.02 8.07
N ARG A 108 11.27 -4.28 6.76
CA ARG A 108 11.61 -5.60 6.19
C ARG A 108 13.10 -5.78 5.90
N LEU A 109 13.88 -4.71 5.90
CA LEU A 109 15.33 -4.79 5.75
C LEU A 109 16.01 -5.66 6.81
N PRO A 110 15.75 -5.52 8.13
CA PRO A 110 16.43 -6.34 9.13
C PRO A 110 16.18 -7.84 8.95
N ASP A 111 14.93 -8.24 8.69
CA ASP A 111 14.57 -9.65 8.44
C ASP A 111 15.30 -10.22 7.21
N GLY A 112 15.45 -9.40 6.16
CA GLY A 112 16.21 -9.76 4.96
C GLY A 112 17.70 -9.95 5.24
N LEU A 113 18.30 -9.07 6.06
CA LEU A 113 19.70 -9.18 6.47
C LEU A 113 19.95 -10.42 7.34
N GLU A 114 19.04 -10.72 8.27
CA GLU A 114 19.13 -11.94 9.09
C GLU A 114 19.06 -13.19 8.23
N THR A 115 18.13 -13.23 7.27
CA THR A 115 18.01 -14.35 6.32
C THR A 115 19.29 -14.55 5.52
N ILE A 116 19.91 -13.47 5.02
CA ILE A 116 21.19 -13.53 4.31
C ILE A 116 22.31 -14.03 5.23
N TYR A 117 22.35 -13.57 6.49
CA TYR A 117 23.34 -14.01 7.47
C TYR A 117 23.23 -15.52 7.76
N GLN A 118 22.03 -16.04 7.91
CA GLN A 118 21.78 -17.47 8.10
C GLN A 118 22.25 -18.29 6.88
N TYR A 119 22.03 -17.81 5.66
CA TYR A 119 22.50 -18.49 4.45
C TYR A 119 24.03 -18.53 4.30
N ILE A 120 24.73 -17.51 4.82
CA ILE A 120 26.19 -17.49 4.88
C ILE A 120 26.71 -18.49 5.93
N GLN A 121 26.09 -18.53 7.12
CA GLN A 121 26.47 -19.50 8.16
C GLN A 121 26.22 -20.95 7.74
N ASN A 122 25.13 -21.22 7.02
CA ASN A 122 24.79 -22.55 6.53
C ASN A 122 25.61 -22.98 5.29
N GLY A 123 26.56 -22.16 4.84
CA GLY A 123 27.45 -22.48 3.71
C GLY A 123 26.74 -22.61 2.36
N THR A 124 25.49 -22.16 2.26
CA THR A 124 24.67 -22.26 1.04
C THR A 124 25.01 -21.15 0.04
N ILE A 125 25.56 -20.02 0.53
CA ILE A 125 25.94 -18.87 -0.29
C ILE A 125 27.33 -18.39 0.13
N ASN A 126 28.24 -18.24 -0.84
CA ASN A 126 29.56 -17.65 -0.60
C ASN A 126 29.44 -16.14 -0.32
N MET A 127 30.33 -15.59 0.51
CA MET A 127 30.33 -14.16 0.89
C MET A 127 30.36 -13.20 -0.32
N PHE A 128 30.95 -13.64 -1.42
CA PHE A 128 30.95 -12.92 -2.71
C PHE A 128 29.57 -12.88 -3.40
N GLN A 129 28.80 -13.96 -3.36
CA GLN A 129 27.43 -14.00 -3.88
C GLN A 129 26.47 -13.19 -3.02
N ALA A 130 26.66 -13.19 -1.69
CA ALA A 130 25.87 -12.36 -0.79
C ALA A 130 26.05 -10.85 -1.06
N PHE A 131 27.27 -10.41 -1.38
CA PHE A 131 27.54 -9.02 -1.77
C PHE A 131 26.87 -8.65 -3.10
N LEU A 132 26.88 -9.56 -4.08
CA LEU A 132 26.26 -9.36 -5.40
C LEU A 132 24.72 -9.32 -5.35
N PHE A 133 24.10 -9.96 -4.35
CA PHE A 133 22.65 -9.86 -4.10
C PHE A 133 22.25 -8.58 -3.36
N ALA A 134 23.19 -7.94 -2.66
CA ALA A 134 22.94 -6.74 -1.86
C ALA A 134 23.17 -5.42 -2.62
N VAL A 135 23.99 -5.45 -3.69
CA VAL A 135 24.26 -4.33 -4.61
C VAL A 135 23.28 -4.35 -5.78
#